data_AF-A0A1U9XHC6-F1
#
_entry.id   AF-A0A1U9XHC6-F1
#
_cell.length_a   1.000
_cell.length_b   1.000
_cell.length_c   1.000
_cell.angle_alpha   90.00
_cell.angle_beta   90.00
_cell.angle_gamma   90.00
#
_symmetry.space_group_name_H-M   'P 1'
#
loop_
_entity.id
_entity.type
_entity.pdbx_description
1 polymer ?
#
loop_
_entity_poly.entity_id
_entity_poly.type
_entity_poly.pdbx_seq_one_letter_code
_entity_poly.pdbx_strand_id
1 'polypeptide(L)'
;MAVFNHPEHRLVSPQQYIAAASASESFKPLVLMPYLPGPEFSVDILADKGEILAAVGRRKEGAIQYLVNEGSAWELACDCARVMKADGLVNVQTRNDVNGNPVLLETNMRPSGGVGYTLHSGVNLPGLFAAFKLGLMSEDAVIQSARNTFSPVAVRSITDVIVYPESLSNHLN
;
A
#
# COMPACT_ATOMS: atom_id res chain seq x y z
N MET A 1 -21.27 12.78 -1.68
CA MET A 1 -20.28 11.72 -1.99
C MET A 1 -18.99 12.25 -2.65
N ALA A 2 -19.04 13.29 -3.50
CA ALA A 2 -17.85 13.82 -4.19
C ALA A 2 -16.67 14.22 -3.26
N VAL A 3 -16.93 14.86 -2.12
CA VAL A 3 -15.89 15.26 -1.15
C VAL A 3 -15.09 14.09 -0.55
N PHE A 4 -15.70 12.90 -0.42
CA PHE A 4 -15.00 11.74 0.12
C PHE A 4 -14.16 11.02 -0.94
N ASN A 5 -14.62 11.04 -2.18
CA ASN A 5 -13.96 10.38 -3.31
C ASN A 5 -12.85 11.23 -3.94
N HIS A 6 -12.80 12.53 -3.63
CA HIS A 6 -11.82 13.48 -4.14
C HIS A 6 -11.08 14.19 -2.99
N PRO A 7 -10.22 13.47 -2.24
CA PRO A 7 -9.44 14.07 -1.15
C PRO A 7 -8.60 15.27 -1.59
N GLU A 8 -8.19 15.34 -2.85
CA GLU A 8 -7.51 16.47 -3.49
C GLU A 8 -8.32 17.77 -3.51
N HIS A 9 -9.65 17.71 -3.36
CA HIS A 9 -10.50 18.89 -3.29
C HIS A 9 -10.63 19.47 -1.87
N ARG A 10 -9.96 18.87 -0.87
CA ARG A 10 -9.95 19.35 0.52
C ARG A 10 -8.93 20.48 0.67
N LEU A 11 -9.30 21.66 0.18
CA LEU A 11 -8.49 22.87 0.28
C LEU A 11 -8.85 23.66 1.53
N VAL A 12 -7.82 24.25 2.17
CA VAL A 12 -7.98 25.22 3.26
C VAL A 12 -7.46 26.58 2.80
N SER A 13 -8.15 27.66 3.16
CA SER A 13 -7.62 29.01 2.93
C SER A 13 -6.32 29.19 3.73
N PRO A 14 -5.24 29.71 3.11
CA PRO A 14 -4.01 30.01 3.83
C PRO A 14 -4.24 30.92 5.04
N GLN A 15 -5.14 31.91 4.93
CA GLN A 15 -5.49 32.80 6.03
C GLN A 15 -6.15 32.06 7.18
N GLN A 16 -7.07 31.14 6.89
CA GLN A 16 -7.71 30.31 7.92
C GLN A 16 -6.69 29.41 8.62
N TYR A 17 -5.78 28.81 7.85
CA TYR A 17 -4.71 27.98 8.40
C TYR A 17 -3.77 28.78 9.31
N ILE A 18 -3.32 29.97 8.87
CA ILE A 18 -2.47 30.87 9.66
C ILE A 18 -3.18 31.32 10.94
N ALA A 19 -4.45 31.71 10.85
CA ALA A 19 -5.23 32.12 12.03
C ALA A 19 -5.36 30.98 13.05
N ALA A 20 -5.66 29.76 12.59
CA ALA A 20 -5.75 28.59 13.45
C ALA A 20 -4.41 28.21 14.09
N ALA A 21 -3.32 28.23 13.31
CA ALA A 21 -1.98 27.96 13.80
C ALA A 21 -1.51 29.01 14.82
N SER A 22 -1.82 30.29 14.59
CA SER A 22 -1.45 31.40 15.49
C SER A 22 -2.24 31.41 16.80
N ALA A 23 -3.46 30.86 16.79
CA ALA A 23 -4.30 30.72 17.98
C ALA A 23 -3.92 29.50 18.85
N SER A 24 -3.09 28.57 18.33
CA SER A 24 -2.63 27.40 19.07
C SER A 24 -1.56 27.78 20.10
N GLU A 25 -1.68 27.28 21.33
CA GLU A 25 -0.69 27.50 22.40
C GLU A 25 0.69 26.91 22.07
N SER A 26 0.75 25.95 21.15
CA SER A 26 1.99 25.35 20.67
C SER A 26 1.94 25.09 19.18
N PHE A 27 3.10 25.15 18.53
CA PHE A 27 3.25 24.84 17.11
C PHE A 27 4.13 23.59 16.95
N LYS A 28 3.54 22.50 16.48
CA LYS A 28 4.30 21.28 16.17
C LYS A 28 5.10 21.51 14.88
N PRO A 29 6.37 21.07 14.81
CA PRO A 29 7.12 21.11 13.56
C PRO A 29 6.37 20.40 12.45
N LEU A 30 6.36 21.02 11.27
CA LEU A 30 5.68 20.51 10.09
C LEU A 30 6.69 20.24 8.98
N VAL A 31 6.40 19.23 8.18
CA VAL A 31 7.11 18.99 6.92
C VAL A 31 6.34 19.66 5.81
N LEU A 32 6.98 20.58 5.09
CA LEU A 32 6.44 21.16 3.87
C LEU A 32 6.93 20.34 2.68
N MET A 33 6.01 19.95 1.80
CA MET A 33 6.34 19.24 0.57
C MET A 33 5.61 19.85 -0.63
N PRO A 34 6.14 19.72 -1.85
CA PRO A 34 5.42 20.07 -3.07
C PRO A 34 4.09 19.31 -3.19
N TYR A 35 3.12 19.93 -3.88
CA TYR A 35 1.90 19.23 -4.25
C TYR A 35 2.19 18.18 -5.33
N LEU A 36 1.71 16.96 -5.12
CA LEU A 36 1.91 15.81 -6.02
C LEU A 36 0.58 15.46 -6.71
N PRO A 37 0.40 15.82 -8.00
CA PRO A 37 -0.89 15.70 -8.66
C PRO A 37 -1.22 14.28 -9.11
N GLY A 38 -0.20 13.45 -9.31
CA GLY A 38 -0.38 12.18 -10.00
C GLY A 38 -0.87 11.06 -9.08
N PRO A 39 -1.16 9.88 -9.66
CA PRO A 39 -1.76 8.78 -8.93
C PRO A 39 -0.86 8.34 -7.78
N GLU A 40 -1.51 7.95 -6.69
CA GLU A 40 -0.85 7.36 -5.54
C GLU A 40 -0.70 5.87 -5.75
N PHE A 41 0.48 5.33 -5.43
CA PHE A 41 0.75 3.91 -5.41
C PHE A 41 1.05 3.47 -3.98
N SER A 42 0.59 2.28 -3.65
CA SER A 42 0.92 1.60 -2.40
C SER A 42 1.44 0.22 -2.76
N VAL A 43 2.74 -0.01 -2.57
CA VAL A 43 3.41 -1.26 -2.91
C VAL A 43 3.56 -2.09 -1.65
N ASP A 44 2.88 -3.23 -1.61
CA ASP A 44 3.01 -4.22 -0.54
C ASP A 44 4.13 -5.19 -0.90
N ILE A 45 5.10 -5.37 -0.01
CA ILE A 45 6.35 -6.06 -0.25
C ILE A 45 6.55 -7.10 0.84
N LEU A 46 6.90 -8.32 0.44
CA LEU A 46 7.53 -9.33 1.29
C LEU A 46 9.03 -9.29 1.04
N ALA A 47 9.79 -8.97 2.08
CA ALA A 47 11.25 -8.90 2.02
C ALA A 47 11.93 -9.77 3.09
N ASP A 48 13.19 -10.16 2.86
CA ASP A 48 14.07 -10.76 3.85
C ASP A 48 15.39 -10.00 3.90
N LYS A 49 15.58 -9.19 4.97
CA LYS A 49 16.82 -8.42 5.21
C LYS A 49 17.27 -7.54 4.04
N GLY A 50 16.31 -6.97 3.31
CA GLY A 50 16.54 -6.14 2.13
C GLY A 50 16.30 -6.88 0.82
N GLU A 51 16.27 -8.22 0.80
CA GLU A 51 15.93 -8.94 -0.44
C GLU A 51 14.44 -9.00 -0.69
N ILE A 52 14.04 -8.74 -1.93
CA ILE A 52 12.65 -8.63 -2.33
C ILE A 52 12.16 -9.99 -2.83
N LEU A 53 11.37 -10.67 -2.00
CA LEU A 53 10.82 -11.99 -2.34
C LEU A 53 9.57 -11.88 -3.22
N ALA A 54 8.69 -10.93 -2.92
CA ALA A 54 7.49 -10.66 -3.71
C ALA A 54 7.01 -9.23 -3.45
N ALA A 55 6.46 -8.57 -4.46
CA ALA A 55 5.90 -7.23 -4.31
C ALA A 55 4.74 -6.98 -5.27
N VAL A 56 3.67 -6.36 -4.78
CA VAL A 56 2.48 -5.98 -5.56
C VAL A 56 2.15 -4.52 -5.30
N GLY A 57 2.19 -3.72 -6.35
CA GLY A 57 1.77 -2.33 -6.37
C GLY A 57 0.26 -2.20 -6.48
N ARG A 58 -0.31 -1.23 -5.77
CA ARG A 58 -1.72 -0.83 -5.85
C ARG A 58 -1.82 0.62 -6.30
N ARG A 59 -2.09 0.84 -7.59
CA ARG A 59 -2.34 2.18 -8.14
C ARG A 59 -3.76 2.62 -7.79
N LYS A 60 -3.90 3.72 -7.04
CA LYS A 60 -5.20 4.22 -6.58
C LYS A 60 -5.77 5.22 -7.59
N GLU A 61 -6.99 4.99 -8.03
CA GLU A 61 -7.78 5.91 -8.84
C GLU A 61 -9.21 5.98 -8.28
N GLY A 62 -9.49 7.04 -7.52
CA GLY A 62 -10.73 7.15 -6.76
C GLY A 62 -10.90 5.96 -5.81
N ALA A 63 -12.00 5.21 -5.97
CA ALA A 63 -12.30 4.03 -5.16
C ALA A 63 -11.69 2.72 -5.71
N ILE A 64 -11.11 2.75 -6.92
CA ILE A 64 -10.54 1.57 -7.58
C ILE A 64 -9.05 1.49 -7.31
N GLN A 65 -8.54 0.28 -7.11
CA GLN A 65 -7.12 0.00 -7.03
C GLN A 65 -6.72 -1.00 -8.11
N TYR A 66 -5.75 -0.62 -8.95
CA TYR A 66 -5.20 -1.47 -9.99
C TYR A 66 -3.95 -2.16 -9.47
N LEU A 67 -3.97 -3.50 -9.45
CA LEU A 67 -2.84 -4.31 -9.01
C LEU A 67 -1.82 -4.46 -10.13
N VAL A 68 -0.57 -4.10 -9.84
CA VAL A 68 0.57 -4.11 -10.76
C VAL A 68 1.76 -4.79 -10.10
N ASN A 69 2.65 -5.42 -10.87
CA ASN A 69 3.89 -6.02 -10.36
C ASN A 69 5.15 -5.43 -11.00
N GLU A 70 5.01 -4.31 -11.72
CA GLU A 70 6.07 -3.65 -12.46
C GLU A 70 5.81 -2.14 -12.57
N GLY A 71 6.79 -1.42 -13.11
CA GLY A 71 6.74 0.02 -13.36
C GLY A 71 7.51 0.85 -12.33
N SER A 72 7.77 2.11 -12.68
CA SER A 72 8.70 2.97 -11.93
C SER A 72 8.33 3.18 -10.45
N ALA A 73 7.02 3.24 -10.13
CA ALA A 73 6.57 3.34 -8.73
C ALA A 73 6.85 2.06 -7.93
N TRP A 74 6.72 0.90 -8.58
CA TRP A 74 7.04 -0.41 -7.99
C TRP A 74 8.55 -0.57 -7.80
N GLU A 75 9.34 -0.15 -8.79
CA GLU A 75 10.81 -0.17 -8.74
C GLU A 75 11.33 0.70 -7.60
N LEU A 76 10.89 1.97 -7.54
CA LEU A 76 11.25 2.89 -6.47
C LEU A 76 10.92 2.30 -5.09
N ALA A 77 9.74 1.69 -4.95
CA ALA A 77 9.33 1.06 -3.70
C ALA A 77 10.25 -0.11 -3.29
N CYS A 78 10.61 -0.97 -4.24
CA CYS A 78 11.54 -2.07 -4.00
C CYS A 78 12.92 -1.55 -3.61
N ASP A 79 13.41 -0.50 -4.25
CA ASP A 79 14.70 0.12 -3.93
C ASP A 79 14.70 0.75 -2.53
N CYS A 80 13.61 1.42 -2.13
CA CYS A 80 13.45 1.90 -0.76
C CYS A 80 13.51 0.74 0.25
N ALA A 81 12.80 -0.37 0.00
CA ALA A 81 12.83 -1.54 0.88
C ALA A 81 14.22 -2.18 0.98
N ARG A 82 14.97 -2.26 -0.13
CA ARG A 82 16.37 -2.71 -0.16
C ARG A 82 17.28 -1.81 0.70
N VAL A 83 17.22 -0.50 0.47
CA VAL A 83 18.05 0.49 1.21
C VAL A 83 17.77 0.43 2.71
N MET A 84 16.50 0.25 3.09
CA MET A 84 16.09 0.14 4.49
C MET A 84 16.38 -1.22 5.12
N LYS A 85 16.87 -2.21 4.34
CA LYS A 85 17.05 -3.61 4.78
C LYS A 85 15.78 -4.20 5.39
N ALA A 86 14.64 -3.95 4.75
CA ALA A 86 13.33 -4.39 5.22
C ALA A 86 13.28 -5.93 5.42
N ASP A 87 12.57 -6.38 6.46
CA ASP A 87 12.39 -7.79 6.78
C ASP A 87 10.93 -8.03 7.18
N GLY A 88 10.28 -8.97 6.49
CA GLY A 88 8.86 -9.29 6.62
C GLY A 88 7.98 -8.52 5.65
N LEU A 89 6.73 -8.27 6.06
CA LEU A 89 5.75 -7.53 5.26
C LEU A 89 5.89 -6.02 5.52
N VAL A 90 6.21 -5.28 4.47
CA VAL A 90 6.35 -3.82 4.49
C VAL A 90 5.52 -3.18 3.39
N ASN A 91 5.20 -1.90 3.55
CA ASN A 91 4.47 -1.15 2.55
C ASN A 91 5.18 0.18 2.24
N VAL A 92 5.49 0.40 0.97
CA VAL A 92 6.05 1.67 0.50
C VAL A 92 5.00 2.40 -0.32
N GLN A 93 4.81 3.68 -0.03
CA GLN A 93 3.85 4.53 -0.74
C GLN A 93 4.59 5.57 -1.54
N THR A 94 4.16 5.74 -2.79
CA THR A 94 4.69 6.75 -3.70
C THR A 94 3.54 7.54 -4.31
N ARG A 95 3.84 8.71 -4.83
CA ARG A 95 2.88 9.51 -5.58
C ARG A 95 3.60 10.25 -6.69
N ASN A 96 2.97 10.36 -7.85
CA ASN A 96 3.63 10.97 -8.99
C ASN A 96 3.66 12.50 -8.87
N ASP A 97 4.80 13.09 -9.24
CA ASP A 97 5.00 14.53 -9.37
C ASP A 97 4.29 15.09 -10.62
N VAL A 98 4.47 16.40 -10.87
CA VAL A 98 3.88 17.11 -12.02
C VAL A 98 4.37 16.60 -13.39
N ASN A 99 5.51 15.91 -13.43
CA ASN A 99 6.10 15.33 -14.63
C ASN A 99 5.72 13.85 -14.81
N GLY A 100 4.96 13.28 -13.86
CA GLY A 100 4.58 11.88 -13.86
C GLY A 100 5.62 10.95 -13.24
N ASN A 101 6.68 11.46 -12.60
CA ASN A 101 7.69 10.64 -11.93
C ASN A 101 7.22 10.25 -10.53
N PRO A 102 7.36 8.98 -10.11
CA PRO A 102 7.04 8.59 -8.75
C PRO A 102 8.03 9.22 -7.77
N VAL A 103 7.52 9.78 -6.69
CA VAL A 103 8.32 10.21 -5.53
C VAL A 103 7.86 9.49 -4.27
N LEU A 104 8.80 9.22 -3.37
CA LEU A 104 8.54 8.56 -2.09
C LEU A 104 7.66 9.44 -1.20
N LEU A 105 6.58 8.87 -0.66
CA LEU A 105 5.79 9.48 0.41
C LEU A 105 6.26 8.96 1.77
N GLU A 106 6.18 7.65 1.97
CA GLU A 106 6.51 7.01 3.23
C GLU A 106 6.87 5.54 3.03
N THR A 107 7.59 4.98 4.01
CA THR A 107 7.87 3.55 4.15
C THR A 107 7.31 3.07 5.48
N ASN A 108 6.32 2.20 5.43
CA ASN A 108 5.71 1.57 6.59
C ASN A 108 6.36 0.19 6.81
N MET A 109 7.06 0.02 7.94
CA MET A 109 7.65 -1.27 8.36
C MET A 109 6.61 -2.22 8.96
N ARG A 110 5.48 -2.35 8.27
CA ARG A 110 4.32 -3.18 8.62
C ARG A 110 3.47 -3.43 7.38
N PRO A 111 2.63 -4.48 7.36
CA PRO A 111 1.64 -4.64 6.31
C PRO A 111 0.69 -3.44 6.24
N SER A 112 0.26 -3.10 5.02
CA SER A 112 -0.79 -2.12 4.83
C SER A 112 -2.16 -2.72 5.16
N GLY A 113 -3.17 -1.87 5.38
CA GLY A 113 -4.56 -2.33 5.50
C GLY A 113 -5.12 -2.96 4.22
N GLY A 114 -4.48 -2.73 3.07
CA GLY A 114 -4.89 -3.29 1.78
C GLY A 114 -4.09 -4.50 1.33
N VAL A 115 -3.21 -5.05 2.16
CA VAL A 115 -2.34 -6.18 1.80
C VAL A 115 -3.15 -7.41 1.35
N GLY A 116 -4.34 -7.62 1.91
CA GLY A 116 -5.22 -8.72 1.49
C GLY A 116 -5.72 -8.61 0.05
N TYR A 117 -5.68 -7.42 -0.55
CA TYR A 117 -6.13 -7.22 -1.92
C TYR A 117 -5.24 -7.93 -2.93
N THR A 118 -3.96 -8.16 -2.60
CA THR A 118 -3.00 -8.81 -3.50
C THR A 118 -3.39 -10.24 -3.83
N LEU A 119 -4.19 -10.90 -2.98
CA LEU A 119 -4.74 -12.21 -3.28
C LEU A 119 -5.55 -12.23 -4.58
N HIS A 120 -6.22 -11.13 -4.92
CA HIS A 120 -7.01 -11.02 -6.16
C HIS A 120 -6.14 -10.99 -7.42
N SER A 121 -4.87 -10.59 -7.33
CA SER A 121 -3.93 -10.76 -8.44
C SER A 121 -3.31 -12.16 -8.47
N GLY A 122 -3.75 -13.09 -7.62
CA GLY A 122 -3.17 -14.43 -7.46
C GLY A 122 -2.02 -14.50 -6.44
N VAL A 123 -1.52 -13.37 -5.95
CA VAL A 123 -0.36 -13.31 -5.04
C VAL A 123 -0.82 -13.13 -3.59
N ASN A 124 -0.91 -14.22 -2.85
CA ASN A 124 -1.22 -14.18 -1.41
C ASN A 124 0.01 -13.77 -0.57
N LEU A 125 0.34 -12.47 -0.52
CA LEU A 125 1.52 -11.99 0.23
C LEU A 125 1.52 -12.43 1.72
N PRO A 126 0.42 -12.32 2.49
CA PRO A 126 0.38 -12.83 3.86
C PRO A 126 0.61 -14.35 3.94
N GLY A 127 0.05 -15.11 3.01
CA GLY A 127 0.27 -16.56 2.93
C GLY A 127 1.71 -16.93 2.59
N LEU A 128 2.34 -16.24 1.63
CA LEU A 128 3.74 -16.41 1.26
C LEU A 128 4.67 -16.05 2.42
N PHE A 129 4.37 -14.96 3.14
CA PHE A 129 5.11 -14.58 4.35
C PHE A 129 5.07 -15.69 5.40
N ALA A 130 3.88 -16.22 5.71
CA ALA A 130 3.72 -17.30 6.68
C ALA A 130 4.46 -18.58 6.25
N ALA A 131 4.31 -18.98 4.98
CA ALA A 131 4.97 -20.16 4.44
C ALA A 131 6.50 -20.03 4.49
N PHE A 132 7.05 -18.86 4.16
CA PHE A 132 8.47 -18.57 4.25
C PHE A 132 8.98 -18.60 5.69
N LYS A 133 8.34 -17.87 6.60
CA LYS A 133 8.80 -17.78 8.01
C LYS A 133 8.64 -19.10 8.78
N LEU A 134 7.73 -19.98 8.34
CA LEU A 134 7.60 -21.35 8.87
C LEU A 134 8.54 -22.37 8.21
N GLY A 135 9.36 -21.96 7.24
CA GLY A 135 10.27 -22.85 6.52
C GLY A 135 9.58 -23.84 5.56
N LEU A 136 8.32 -23.57 5.20
CA LEU A 136 7.54 -24.39 4.26
C LEU A 136 7.87 -24.06 2.80
N MET A 137 8.41 -22.87 2.55
CA MET A 137 8.88 -22.43 1.23
C MET A 137 10.27 -21.81 1.36
N SER A 138 11.16 -22.14 0.43
CA SER A 138 12.41 -21.41 0.24
C SER A 138 12.15 -20.02 -0.35
N GLU A 139 13.15 -19.15 -0.27
CA GLU A 139 13.17 -17.85 -0.96
C GLU A 139 12.83 -18.00 -2.46
N ASP A 140 13.52 -18.90 -3.17
CA ASP A 140 13.24 -19.17 -4.59
C ASP A 140 11.80 -19.63 -4.83
N ALA A 141 11.25 -20.48 -3.97
CA ALA A 141 9.89 -20.96 -4.12
C ALA A 141 8.86 -19.82 -3.96
N VAL A 142 9.10 -18.88 -3.04
CA VAL A 142 8.26 -17.69 -2.86
C VAL A 142 8.32 -16.80 -4.10
N ILE A 143 9.53 -16.50 -4.57
CA ILE A 143 9.75 -15.65 -5.75
C ILE A 143 9.06 -16.24 -6.98
N GLN A 144 9.24 -17.54 -7.23
CA GLN A 144 8.62 -18.22 -8.37
C GLN A 144 7.10 -18.30 -8.23
N SER A 145 6.58 -18.57 -7.03
CA SER A 145 5.14 -18.60 -6.79
C SER A 145 4.50 -17.25 -7.10
N ALA A 146 5.05 -16.15 -6.59
CA ALA A 146 4.53 -14.81 -6.85
C ALA A 146 4.61 -14.42 -8.33
N ARG A 147 5.72 -14.73 -9.01
CA ARG A 147 5.91 -14.45 -10.45
C ARG A 147 4.92 -15.21 -11.33
N ASN A 148 4.69 -16.49 -11.03
CA ASN A 148 3.87 -17.36 -11.89
C ASN A 148 2.36 -17.20 -11.67
N THR A 149 1.95 -16.65 -10.52
CA THR A 149 0.53 -16.49 -10.17
C THR A 149 0.01 -15.08 -10.41
N PHE A 150 0.89 -14.08 -10.53
CA PHE A 150 0.46 -12.71 -10.71
C PHE A 150 -0.35 -12.51 -12.00
N SER A 151 -1.51 -11.88 -11.86
CA SER A 151 -2.35 -11.40 -12.95
C SER A 151 -2.85 -9.98 -12.65
N PRO A 152 -2.77 -9.03 -13.60
CA PRO A 152 -3.32 -7.70 -13.41
C PRO A 152 -4.82 -7.74 -13.14
N VAL A 153 -5.27 -7.00 -12.13
CA VAL A 153 -6.69 -6.93 -11.77
C VAL A 153 -7.01 -5.58 -11.14
N ALA A 154 -8.24 -5.10 -11.33
CA ALA A 154 -8.78 -3.94 -10.63
C ALA A 154 -9.68 -4.41 -9.49
N VAL A 155 -9.47 -3.88 -8.28
CA VAL A 155 -10.25 -4.19 -7.09
C VAL A 155 -10.90 -2.94 -6.53
N ARG A 156 -12.03 -3.12 -5.86
CA ARG A 156 -12.69 -2.09 -5.07
C ARG A 156 -13.04 -2.68 -3.71
N SER A 157 -12.55 -2.04 -2.65
CA SER A 157 -12.96 -2.40 -1.30
C SER A 157 -14.37 -1.88 -1.01
N ILE A 158 -15.19 -2.75 -0.46
CA ILE A 158 -16.52 -2.41 0.08
C ILE A 158 -16.53 -2.78 1.56
N THR A 159 -17.06 -1.88 2.38
CA THR A 159 -17.37 -2.18 3.78
C THR A 159 -18.85 -2.44 3.87
N ASP A 160 -19.22 -3.59 4.38
CA ASP A 160 -20.62 -4.00 4.54
C ASP A 160 -20.89 -4.41 5.98
N VAL A 161 -22.15 -4.36 6.38
CA VAL A 161 -22.62 -4.78 7.71
C VAL A 161 -23.56 -5.97 7.50
N ILE A 162 -23.12 -7.14 7.95
CA ILE A 162 -23.92 -8.37 7.88
C ILE A 162 -24.56 -8.68 9.23
N VAL A 163 -25.70 -9.38 9.20
CA VAL A 163 -26.27 -9.98 10.40
C VAL A 163 -25.34 -11.10 10.87
N TYR A 164 -24.85 -11.01 12.11
CA TYR A 164 -24.03 -12.05 12.71
C TYR A 164 -24.92 -13.25 13.08
N PRO A 165 -24.78 -14.43 12.46
CA PRO A 165 -25.53 -15.60 12.89
C PRO A 165 -25.04 -16.01 14.28
N GLU A 166 -25.95 -16.07 15.26
CA GLU A 166 -25.62 -16.48 16.63
C GLU A 166 -25.09 -17.93 16.71
N SER A 167 -25.41 -18.75 15.70
CA SER A 167 -24.83 -20.08 15.50
C SER A 167 -23.76 -20.05 14.40
N LEU A 168 -22.54 -20.40 14.80
CA LEU A 168 -21.39 -20.58 13.92
C LEU A 168 -21.53 -21.90 13.14
N SER A 169 -21.64 -21.83 11.80
CA SER A 169 -21.78 -23.01 10.91
C SER A 169 -20.48 -23.43 10.24
N ASN A 170 -19.33 -22.96 10.74
CA ASN A 170 -18.01 -23.27 10.20
C ASN A 170 -17.68 -24.75 10.41
N HIS A 171 -18.09 -25.57 9.44
CA HIS A 171 -17.52 -26.88 9.20
C HIS A 171 -16.10 -26.70 8.64
N LEU A 172 -15.12 -27.25 9.35
CA LEU A 172 -13.79 -27.49 8.78
C LEU A 172 -13.98 -28.58 7.71
N ASN A 173 -13.82 -28.21 6.44
CA ASN A 173 -13.58 -29.18 5.37
C ASN A 173 -12.14 -29.67 5.45
#